data_AF-A0A2N0MT17-F1
#
_entry.id   AF-A0A2N0MT17-F1
#
_cell.length_a   1.000
_cell.length_b   1.000
_cell.length_c   1.000
_cell.angle_alpha   90.00
_cell.angle_beta   90.00
_cell.angle_gamma   90.00
#
_symmetry.space_group_name_H-M   'P 1'
#
loop_
_entity.id
_entity.type
_entity.pdbx_description
1 polymer ?
#
loop_
_entity_poly.entity_id
_entity_poly.type
_entity_poly.pdbx_seq_one_letter_code
_entity_poly.pdbx_strand_id
1 'polypeptide(L)'
;MSHGGFLRQHSDDPELASHIMHDYTQADLDDQTRGMLDFAVKLTKDPAKNTKADLQKLRDLGLDEQEVLATVLITCFFNFMTRLADGLGVEIQENRFEAAKRWMSADVQAMSWLMEHKEK
;
A
#
# COMPACT_ATOMS: atom_id res chain seq x y z
N MET A 1 -1.91 3.35 -15.40
CA MET A 1 -2.81 3.45 -14.23
C MET A 1 -1.98 3.21 -12.98
N SER A 2 -2.14 4.00 -11.91
CA SER A 2 -1.47 3.72 -10.63
C SER A 2 -2.19 2.56 -9.91
N HIS A 3 -1.52 1.88 -8.98
CA HIS A 3 -2.11 0.76 -8.23
C HIS A 3 -3.35 1.19 -7.43
N GLY A 4 -3.34 2.38 -6.82
CA GLY A 4 -4.54 2.93 -6.15
C GLY A 4 -5.70 3.22 -7.11
N GLY A 5 -5.40 3.68 -8.33
CA GLY A 5 -6.42 3.86 -9.37
C GLY A 5 -7.03 2.54 -9.83
N PHE A 6 -6.22 1.49 -9.93
CA PHE A 6 -6.71 0.13 -10.22
C PHE A 6 -7.58 -0.40 -9.09
N LEU A 7 -7.14 -0.28 -7.84
CA LEU A 7 -7.92 -0.71 -6.67
C LEU A 7 -9.30 -0.04 -6.67
N ARG A 8 -9.37 1.29 -6.83
CA ARG A 8 -10.64 2.03 -6.85
C ARG A 8 -11.59 1.62 -7.99
N GLN A 9 -11.06 1.19 -9.14
CA GLN A 9 -11.88 0.71 -10.25
C GLN A 9 -12.46 -0.69 -10.02
N HIS A 10 -11.88 -1.45 -9.11
CA HIS A 10 -12.19 -2.86 -8.90
C HIS A 10 -12.68 -3.17 -7.48
N SER A 11 -12.74 -2.19 -6.58
CA SER A 11 -13.13 -2.39 -5.18
C SER A 11 -14.64 -2.32 -4.93
N ASP A 12 -15.44 -1.82 -5.87
CA ASP A 12 -16.85 -1.41 -5.69
C ASP A 12 -17.11 -0.43 -4.52
N ASP A 13 -16.08 -0.11 -3.73
CA ASP A 13 -16.04 0.86 -2.66
C ASP A 13 -15.07 2.00 -3.03
N PRO A 14 -15.59 3.21 -3.29
CA PRO A 14 -14.75 4.37 -3.56
C PRO A 14 -13.92 4.79 -2.34
N GLU A 15 -14.40 4.67 -1.11
CA GLU A 15 -13.65 5.13 0.06
C GLU A 15 -12.50 4.18 0.43
N LEU A 16 -12.64 2.88 0.16
CA LEU A 16 -11.60 1.88 0.41
C LEU A 16 -10.23 2.30 -0.14
N ALA A 17 -10.17 2.68 -1.41
CA ALA A 17 -8.90 3.06 -2.03
C ALA A 17 -8.28 4.31 -1.37
N SER A 18 -9.11 5.24 -0.88
CA SER A 18 -8.65 6.40 -0.12
C SER A 18 -8.04 5.96 1.21
N HIS A 19 -8.71 5.09 1.96
CA HIS A 19 -8.16 4.57 3.21
C HIS A 19 -6.87 3.78 2.98
N ILE A 20 -6.85 2.82 2.05
CA ILE A 20 -5.65 2.01 1.76
C ILE A 20 -4.44 2.87 1.37
N MET A 21 -4.64 3.95 0.61
CA MET A 21 -3.53 4.82 0.18
C MET A 21 -2.92 5.66 1.31
N HIS A 22 -3.65 5.93 2.40
CA HIS A 22 -3.21 6.88 3.43
C HIS A 22 -3.11 6.25 4.82
N ASP A 23 -4.18 5.60 5.26
CA ASP A 23 -4.24 4.87 6.52
C ASP A 23 -5.25 3.71 6.39
N TYR A 24 -4.73 2.54 6.01
CA TYR A 24 -5.56 1.35 5.84
C TYR A 24 -6.25 0.91 7.15
N THR A 25 -5.80 1.39 8.31
CA THR A 25 -6.42 1.02 9.58
C THR A 25 -7.84 1.58 9.73
N GLN A 26 -8.16 2.63 8.99
CA GLN A 26 -9.49 3.27 8.91
C GLN A 26 -10.45 2.57 7.95
N ALA A 27 -9.97 1.62 7.13
CA ALA A 27 -10.82 0.87 6.22
C ALA A 27 -11.59 -0.24 6.96
N ASP A 28 -12.83 -0.48 6.55
CA ASP A 28 -13.59 -1.66 6.94
C ASP A 28 -13.06 -2.86 6.16
N LEU A 29 -12.22 -3.66 6.81
CA LEU A 29 -11.51 -4.79 6.21
C LEU A 29 -11.79 -6.05 7.00
N ASP A 30 -11.95 -7.17 6.31
CA ASP A 30 -11.92 -8.47 6.95
C ASP A 30 -10.54 -8.74 7.62
N ASP A 31 -10.54 -9.68 8.56
CA ASP A 31 -9.37 -10.00 9.37
C ASP A 31 -8.18 -10.49 8.52
N GLN A 32 -8.43 -11.17 7.40
CA GLN A 32 -7.39 -11.65 6.49
C GLN A 32 -6.70 -10.49 5.80
N THR A 33 -7.47 -9.59 5.21
CA THR A 33 -6.99 -8.41 4.48
C THR A 33 -6.26 -7.47 5.42
N ARG A 34 -6.80 -7.22 6.61
CA ARG A 34 -6.10 -6.45 7.63
C ARG A 34 -4.79 -7.10 8.05
N GLY A 35 -4.78 -8.41 8.30
CA GLY A 35 -3.57 -9.14 8.67
C GLY A 35 -2.47 -9.12 7.59
N MET A 36 -2.86 -9.22 6.31
CA MET A 36 -1.92 -9.07 5.18
C MET A 36 -1.28 -7.68 5.17
N LEU A 37 -2.06 -6.62 5.39
CA LEU A 37 -1.56 -5.23 5.41
C LEU A 37 -0.68 -4.96 6.64
N ASP A 38 -1.07 -5.45 7.82
CA ASP A 38 -0.25 -5.38 9.04
C ASP A 38 1.13 -6.01 8.81
N PHE A 39 1.16 -7.21 8.21
CA PHE A 39 2.40 -7.88 7.85
C PHE A 39 3.20 -7.09 6.82
N ALA A 40 2.57 -6.60 5.75
CA ALA A 40 3.23 -5.83 4.69
C ALA A 40 3.87 -4.54 5.22
N VAL A 41 3.18 -3.85 6.14
CA VAL A 41 3.68 -2.63 6.80
C VAL A 41 4.88 -2.97 7.69
N LYS A 42 4.80 -4.03 8.49
CA LYS A 42 5.92 -4.47 9.33
C LYS A 42 7.14 -4.84 8.48
N LEU A 43 6.95 -5.62 7.42
CA LEU A 43 8.04 -6.03 6.53
C LEU A 43 8.68 -4.86 5.78
N THR A 44 7.89 -3.83 5.45
CA THR A 44 8.38 -2.60 4.84
C THR A 44 9.19 -1.73 5.80
N LYS A 45 8.70 -1.54 7.04
CA LYS A 45 9.32 -0.62 8.02
C LYS A 45 10.47 -1.26 8.81
N ASP A 46 10.31 -2.51 9.20
CA ASP A 46 11.22 -3.22 10.09
C ASP A 46 11.47 -4.68 9.61
N PRO A 47 12.02 -4.89 8.41
CA PRO A 47 12.18 -6.24 7.84
C PRO A 47 12.96 -7.19 8.74
N ALA A 48 13.99 -6.69 9.44
CA ALA A 48 14.82 -7.48 10.35
C ALA A 48 14.07 -7.99 11.61
N LYS A 49 12.91 -7.40 11.94
CA LYS A 49 12.08 -7.83 13.08
C LYS A 49 11.02 -8.87 12.68
N ASN A 50 10.97 -9.29 11.41
CA ASN A 50 10.06 -10.36 11.00
C ASN A 50 10.56 -11.71 11.50
N THR A 51 9.62 -12.51 11.97
CA THR A 51 9.86 -13.81 12.60
C THR A 51 8.89 -14.85 12.04
N LYS A 52 9.13 -16.12 12.36
CA LYS A 52 8.20 -17.21 12.01
C LYS A 52 6.80 -17.00 12.62
N ALA A 53 6.70 -16.31 13.75
CA ALA A 53 5.41 -16.02 14.39
C ALA A 53 4.55 -15.07 13.56
N ASP A 54 5.15 -14.15 12.80
CA ASP A 54 4.40 -13.24 11.92
C ASP A 54 3.77 -13.99 10.74
N LEU A 55 4.49 -14.97 10.20
CA LEU A 55 3.95 -15.88 9.18
C LEU A 55 2.88 -16.81 9.76
N GLN A 56 3.02 -17.23 11.02
CA GLN A 56 2.00 -18.06 11.68
C GLN A 56 0.69 -17.29 11.86
N LYS A 57 0.75 -16.01 12.23
CA LYS A 57 -0.46 -15.17 12.34
C LYS A 57 -1.26 -15.13 11.04
N LEU A 58 -0.59 -15.04 9.88
CA LEU A 58 -1.28 -15.09 8.59
C LEU A 58 -2.00 -16.43 8.38
N ARG A 59 -1.36 -17.55 8.74
CA ARG A 59 -2.00 -18.88 8.67
C ARG A 59 -3.16 -19.01 9.64
N ASP A 60 -3.04 -18.45 10.84
CA ASP A 60 -4.10 -18.48 11.86
C ASP A 60 -5.34 -17.67 11.42
N LEU A 61 -5.15 -16.69 10.54
CA LEU A 61 -6.23 -15.97 9.85
C LEU A 61 -6.83 -16.77 8.68
N GLY A 62 -6.35 -17.98 8.40
CA GLY A 62 -6.87 -18.87 7.37
C GLY A 62 -6.22 -18.72 6.00
N LEU A 63 -5.11 -17.98 5.88
CA LEU A 63 -4.35 -17.93 4.63
C LEU A 63 -3.62 -19.25 4.39
N ASP A 64 -3.65 -19.74 3.15
CA ASP A 64 -2.86 -20.88 2.73
C ASP A 64 -1.38 -20.51 2.47
N GLU A 65 -0.52 -21.51 2.24
CA GLU A 65 0.91 -21.26 1.99
C GLU A 65 1.18 -20.43 0.73
N GLN A 66 0.33 -20.53 -0.30
CA GLN A 66 0.49 -19.76 -1.53
C GLN A 66 0.12 -18.29 -1.28
N GLU A 67 -0.92 -18.02 -0.52
CA GLU A 67 -1.35 -16.68 -0.11
C GLU A 67 -0.34 -16.01 0.83
N VAL A 68 0.22 -16.76 1.79
CA VAL A 68 1.33 -16.29 2.64
C VAL A 68 2.55 -15.93 1.79
N LEU A 69 2.94 -16.82 0.86
CA LEU A 69 4.06 -16.57 -0.04
C LEU A 69 3.80 -15.36 -0.94
N ALA A 70 2.59 -15.24 -1.50
CA ALA A 70 2.21 -14.11 -2.35
C ALA A 70 2.28 -12.79 -1.59
N THR A 71 1.78 -12.76 -0.35
CA THR A 71 1.84 -11.58 0.54
C THR A 71 3.30 -11.11 0.73
N VAL A 72 4.21 -12.04 1.03
CA VAL A 72 5.64 -11.75 1.19
C VAL A 72 6.26 -11.26 -0.12
N LEU A 73 6.02 -11.96 -1.22
CA LEU A 73 6.61 -11.66 -2.53
C LEU A 73 6.16 -10.30 -3.06
N ILE A 74 4.87 -10.01 -3.01
CA ILE A 74 4.30 -8.73 -3.46
C ILE A 74 4.88 -7.58 -2.64
N THR A 75 4.92 -7.73 -1.31
CA THR A 75 5.51 -6.71 -0.42
C THR A 75 6.98 -6.45 -0.76
N CYS A 76 7.78 -7.51 -0.92
CA CYS A 76 9.20 -7.39 -1.26
C CYS A 76 9.40 -6.77 -2.65
N PHE A 77 8.60 -7.16 -3.64
CA PHE A 77 8.69 -6.64 -5.01
C PHE A 77 8.43 -5.14 -5.06
N PHE A 78 7.38 -4.65 -4.39
CA PHE A 78 7.11 -3.22 -4.33
C PHE A 78 8.16 -2.44 -3.54
N ASN A 79 8.73 -3.02 -2.48
CA ASN A 79 9.86 -2.44 -1.76
C ASN A 79 11.11 -2.29 -2.64
N PHE A 80 11.38 -3.27 -3.51
CA PHE A 80 12.46 -3.20 -4.50
C PHE A 80 12.18 -2.12 -5.56
N MET A 81 10.98 -2.14 -6.16
CA MET A 81 10.60 -1.18 -7.21
C MET A 81 10.62 0.27 -6.72
N THR A 82 10.18 0.53 -5.49
CA THR A 82 10.22 1.86 -4.89
C THR A 82 11.65 2.36 -4.77
N ARG A 83 12.57 1.53 -4.26
CA ARG A 83 14.00 1.88 -4.15
C ARG A 83 14.68 2.06 -5.50
N LEU A 84 14.29 1.26 -6.49
CA LEU A 84 14.80 1.40 -7.86
C LEU A 84 14.37 2.73 -8.47
N ALA A 85 13.09 3.09 -8.34
CA ALA A 85 12.56 4.35 -8.83
C ALA A 85 13.21 5.56 -8.13
N ASP A 86 13.28 5.53 -6.79
CA ASP A 86 13.90 6.58 -5.99
C ASP A 86 15.40 6.73 -6.29
N GLY A 87 16.12 5.60 -6.39
CA GLY A 87 17.57 5.60 -6.64
C GLY A 87 17.96 6.07 -8.04
N LEU A 88 17.05 5.96 -9.02
CA LEU A 88 17.24 6.43 -10.39
C LEU A 88 16.62 7.81 -10.65
N GLY A 89 15.92 8.41 -9.68
CA GLY A 89 15.24 9.68 -9.85
C GLY A 89 14.08 9.63 -10.85
N VAL A 90 13.33 8.52 -10.89
CA VAL A 90 12.19 8.39 -11.80
C VAL A 90 11.09 9.39 -11.41
N GLU A 91 10.82 10.36 -12.30
CA GLU A 91 9.77 11.34 -12.09
C GLU A 91 8.38 10.79 -12.50
N ILE A 92 7.38 11.09 -11.68
CA ILE A 92 5.97 10.84 -12.01
C ILE A 92 5.47 12.02 -12.85
N GLN A 93 4.87 11.75 -14.02
CA GLN A 93 4.31 12.80 -14.87
C GLN A 93 3.20 13.61 -14.18
N GLU A 94 3.13 14.93 -14.42
CA GLU A 94 2.17 15.85 -13.78
C GLU A 94 0.70 15.41 -13.90
N ASN A 95 0.32 14.85 -15.05
CA ASN A 95 -1.04 14.35 -15.27
C ASN A 95 -1.44 13.22 -14.31
N ARG A 96 -0.48 12.53 -13.69
CA ARG A 96 -0.71 11.50 -12.68
C ARG A 96 -0.97 12.10 -11.29
N PHE A 97 -0.41 13.27 -10.99
CA PHE A 97 -0.70 14.01 -9.76
C PHE A 97 -2.14 14.53 -9.77
N GLU A 98 -2.58 15.13 -10.87
CA GLU A 98 -3.96 15.60 -10.99
C GLU A 98 -4.98 14.45 -10.93
N ALA A 99 -4.64 13.28 -11.49
CA ALA A 99 -5.45 12.07 -11.35
C ALA A 99 -5.50 11.58 -9.88
N ALA A 100 -4.38 11.64 -9.16
CA ALA A 100 -4.33 11.27 -7.75
C ALA A 100 -5.20 12.22 -6.89
N LYS A 101 -5.06 13.54 -7.07
CA LYS A 101 -5.89 14.55 -6.36
C LYS A 101 -7.38 14.29 -6.54
N ARG A 102 -7.82 13.99 -7.75
CA ARG A 102 -9.23 13.67 -8.05
C ARG A 102 -9.76 12.46 -7.26
N TRP A 103 -8.90 11.55 -6.83
CA TRP A 103 -9.26 10.30 -6.17
C TRP A 103 -9.04 10.30 -4.66
N MET A 104 -8.58 11.41 -4.09
CA MET A 104 -8.31 11.57 -2.67
C MET A 104 -9.46 12.31 -1.98
N SER A 105 -9.82 11.91 -0.76
CA SER A 105 -10.80 12.63 0.05
C SER A 105 -10.29 14.02 0.45
N ALA A 106 -11.19 14.90 0.88
CA ALA A 106 -10.85 16.27 1.27
C ALA A 106 -9.81 16.31 2.42
N ASP A 107 -9.95 15.42 3.41
CA ASP A 107 -9.04 15.34 4.55
C ASP A 107 -7.62 14.95 4.13
N VAL A 108 -7.51 14.06 3.14
CA VAL A 108 -6.25 13.63 2.58
C VAL A 108 -5.60 14.76 1.76
N GLN A 109 -6.39 15.47 0.94
CA GLN A 109 -5.89 16.61 0.15
C GLN A 109 -5.34 17.74 1.03
N ALA A 110 -5.78 17.83 2.29
CA ALA A 110 -5.27 18.80 3.26
C ALA A 110 -3.86 18.46 3.80
N MET A 111 -3.31 17.27 3.50
CA MET A 111 -1.97 16.87 3.94
C MET A 111 -0.87 17.46 3.04
N SER A 112 -0.18 18.51 3.51
CA SER A 112 0.80 19.26 2.70
C SER A 112 1.94 18.40 2.13
N TRP A 113 2.50 17.49 2.93
CA TRP A 113 3.62 16.62 2.53
C TRP A 113 3.30 15.67 1.36
N LEU A 114 2.02 15.41 1.11
CA LEU A 114 1.54 14.55 0.03
C LEU A 114 1.28 15.34 -1.27
N MET A 115 1.12 16.65 -1.13
CA MET A 115 0.74 17.58 -2.19
C MET A 115 1.91 18.42 -2.71
N GLU A 116 2.99 18.50 -1.93
CA GLU A 116 4.24 19.18 -2.31
C GLU A 116 5.05 18.34 -3.30
N HIS A 117 5.45 18.96 -4.41
CA HIS A 117 6.42 18.36 -5.34
C HIS A 117 7.80 18.32 -4.68
N LYS A 118 8.53 17.21 -4.83
CA LYS A 118 9.98 17.21 -4.57
C LYS A 118 10.63 18.16 -5.58
N GLU A 119 11.14 19.28 -5.10
CA GLU A 119 11.92 20.22 -5.92
C GLU A 119 13.20 19.54 -6.46
N LYS A 120 13.67 20.02 -7.61
CA LYS A 120 14.81 19.48 -8.37
C LYS A 120 16.16 19.72 -7.70
#